data_AF-A0A0F7ZSX1-F1
#
_entry.id   AF-A0A0F7ZSX1-F1
#
_cell.length_a   1.000
_cell.length_b   1.000
_cell.length_c   1.000
_cell.angle_alpha   90.00
_cell.angle_beta   90.00
_cell.angle_gamma   90.00
#
_symmetry.space_group_name_H-M   'P 1'
#
loop_
_entity.id
_entity.type
_entity.pdbx_description
1 polymer ?
#
loop_
_entity_poly.entity_id
_entity_poly.type
_entity_poly.pdbx_seq_one_letter_code
_entity_poly.pdbx_strand_id
1 'polypeptide(L)'
;MTRLLSSSSSMDADLIFEATKLRNSMLAEVVQLASEPGPQKYAPRAVTCPRLRPRIRIGSTLSSQEKAWVQRRQRETARHLRDLFSRISIPDFNSNNYIKQSESSRALPVIGIACSGGGYRAMLNGAGVLASWDSRSEGSRQRSGLGGLLQSATYISGLSGGGWLVGSEFKRPAVA
;
A
#
# COMPACT_ATOMS: atom_id res chain seq x y z
N MET A 1 -29.50 25.51 17.13
CA MET A 1 -29.51 24.71 18.38
C MET A 1 -30.35 23.48 18.09
N THR A 2 -29.89 22.24 18.06
CA THR A 2 -28.82 21.58 18.82
C THR A 2 -28.34 20.34 18.04
N ARG A 3 -27.02 20.10 18.07
CA ARG A 3 -26.34 18.89 17.54
C ARG A 3 -26.76 17.64 18.31
N LEU A 4 -26.98 16.54 17.59
CA LEU A 4 -26.78 15.17 18.10
C LEU A 4 -26.00 14.36 17.07
N LEU A 5 -24.68 14.36 17.22
CA LEU A 5 -23.78 13.36 16.64
C LEU A 5 -22.70 13.09 17.70
N SER A 6 -22.90 12.06 18.53
CA SER A 6 -21.82 11.46 19.32
C SER A 6 -22.16 10.01 19.66
N SER A 7 -21.53 9.06 18.98
CA SER A 7 -21.25 7.74 19.56
C SER A 7 -20.22 6.90 18.81
N SER A 8 -19.70 7.31 17.64
CA SER A 8 -18.78 6.46 16.87
C SER A 8 -17.29 6.84 16.92
N SER A 9 -16.89 7.91 17.62
CA SER A 9 -15.49 8.38 17.63
C SER A 9 -14.65 7.91 18.83
N SER A 10 -15.27 7.42 19.90
CA SER A 10 -14.55 6.94 21.09
C SER A 10 -13.99 5.52 20.92
N MET A 11 -14.76 4.62 20.30
CA MET A 11 -14.35 3.21 20.13
C MET A 11 -13.07 3.04 19.30
N ASP A 12 -12.88 3.84 18.24
CA ASP A 12 -11.68 3.77 17.38
C ASP A 12 -10.44 4.37 18.06
N ALA A 13 -10.61 5.45 18.83
CA ALA A 13 -9.50 6.06 19.57
C ALA A 13 -9.02 5.15 20.71
N ASP A 14 -9.95 4.51 21.42
CA ASP A 14 -9.64 3.56 22.50
C ASP A 14 -8.96 2.30 21.95
N LEU A 15 -9.40 1.79 20.78
CA LEU A 15 -8.76 0.67 20.09
C LEU A 15 -7.34 1.00 19.63
N ILE A 16 -7.11 2.21 19.12
CA ILE A 16 -5.78 2.68 18.70
C ILE A 16 -4.87 2.88 19.92
N PHE A 17 -5.40 3.44 21.01
CA PHE A 17 -4.67 3.66 22.26
C PHE A 17 -4.25 2.33 22.89
N GLU A 18 -5.17 1.37 22.99
CA GLU A 18 -4.86 0.03 23.50
C GLU A 18 -3.92 -0.74 22.56
N ALA A 19 -4.09 -0.65 21.23
CA ALA A 19 -3.15 -1.26 20.28
C ALA A 19 -1.74 -0.68 20.37
N THR A 20 -1.62 0.63 20.63
CA THR A 20 -0.34 1.32 20.82
C THR A 20 0.30 0.92 22.13
N LYS A 21 -0.48 0.83 23.21
CA LYS A 21 -0.03 0.36 24.53
C LYS A 21 0.44 -1.08 24.48
N LEU A 22 -0.31 -1.96 23.80
CA LEU A 22 0.05 -3.35 23.54
C LEU A 22 1.36 -3.45 22.73
N ARG A 23 1.49 -2.68 21.65
CA ARG A 23 2.73 -2.61 20.86
C ARG A 23 3.91 -2.16 21.71
N ASN A 24 3.75 -1.11 22.49
CA ASN A 24 4.83 -0.55 23.30
C ASN A 24 5.25 -1.50 24.43
N SER A 25 4.31 -2.20 25.07
CA SER A 25 4.61 -3.22 26.08
C SER A 25 5.33 -4.44 25.49
N MET A 26 4.89 -4.92 24.32
CA MET A 26 5.54 -6.02 23.61
C MET A 26 6.94 -5.63 23.13
N LEU A 27 7.11 -4.41 22.61
CA LEU A 27 8.41 -3.89 22.20
C LEU A 27 9.36 -3.75 23.40
N ALA A 28 8.87 -3.26 24.54
CA ALA A 28 9.67 -3.14 25.76
C ALA A 28 10.18 -4.51 26.23
N GLU A 29 9.32 -5.53 26.22
CA GLU A 29 9.68 -6.89 26.63
C GLU A 29 10.68 -7.54 25.65
N VAL A 30 10.51 -7.35 24.34
CA VAL A 30 11.46 -7.81 23.30
C VAL A 30 12.81 -7.10 23.42
N VAL A 31 12.82 -5.79 23.64
CA VAL A 31 14.05 -5.00 23.82
C VAL A 31 14.77 -5.42 25.10
N GLN A 32 14.04 -5.64 26.18
CA GLN A 32 14.62 -6.08 27.45
C GLN A 32 15.30 -7.46 27.32
N LEU A 33 14.66 -8.41 26.62
CA LEU A 33 15.27 -9.72 26.31
C LEU A 33 16.50 -9.61 25.39
N ALA A 34 16.51 -8.63 24.48
CA ALA A 34 17.64 -8.39 23.59
C ALA A 34 18.82 -7.65 24.26
N SER A 35 18.60 -7.02 25.42
CA SER A 35 19.56 -6.11 26.05
C SER A 35 20.34 -6.73 27.23
N GLU A 36 20.06 -7.97 27.65
CA GLU A 36 20.75 -8.56 28.80
C GLU A 36 22.19 -9.01 28.47
N PRO A 37 23.22 -8.43 29.12
CA PRO A 37 24.61 -8.80 28.88
C PRO A 37 24.95 -10.10 29.63
N GLY A 38 24.88 -11.24 28.93
CA GLY A 38 25.33 -12.55 29.45
C GLY A 38 26.29 -13.25 28.49
N PRO A 39 27.03 -14.29 28.94
CA PRO A 39 28.04 -14.99 28.13
C PRO A 39 27.48 -15.80 26.95
N GLN A 40 26.15 -15.88 26.78
CA GLN A 40 25.46 -16.60 25.70
C GLN A 40 24.64 -15.65 24.81
N LYS A 41 25.29 -14.66 24.20
CA LYS A 41 24.64 -13.50 23.53
C LYS A 41 23.73 -13.80 22.33
N TYR A 42 23.67 -15.04 21.84
CA TYR A 42 22.85 -15.42 20.67
C TYR A 42 22.05 -16.73 20.86
N ALA A 43 22.17 -17.39 22.02
CA ALA A 43 21.47 -18.64 22.25
C ALA A 43 20.04 -18.39 22.75
N PRO A 44 19.01 -19.04 22.17
CA PRO A 44 17.65 -18.97 22.71
C PRO A 44 17.61 -19.47 24.16
N ARG A 45 16.82 -18.81 25.02
CA ARG A 45 16.56 -19.24 26.39
C ARG A 45 15.08 -19.52 26.59
N ALA A 46 14.75 -20.42 27.51
CA ALA A 46 13.37 -20.63 27.92
C ALA A 46 12.84 -19.37 28.61
N VAL A 47 11.70 -18.87 28.15
CA VAL A 47 10.97 -17.74 28.74
C VAL A 47 9.50 -18.10 28.90
N THR A 48 8.83 -17.53 29.90
CA THR A 48 7.38 -17.68 30.02
C THR A 48 6.70 -16.88 28.91
N CYS A 49 5.70 -17.46 28.25
CA CYS A 49 4.96 -16.73 27.22
C CYS A 49 4.25 -15.51 27.83
N PRO A 50 4.34 -14.33 27.20
CA PRO A 50 3.62 -13.15 27.64
C PRO A 50 2.12 -13.40 27.76
N ARG A 51 1.46 -12.77 28.74
CA ARG A 51 0.00 -12.88 28.95
C ARG A 51 -0.79 -12.40 27.73
N LEU A 52 -0.29 -11.35 27.08
CA LEU A 52 -0.84 -10.80 25.85
C LEU A 52 -0.13 -11.44 24.67
N ARG A 53 -0.82 -12.36 23.98
CA ARG A 53 -0.24 -13.10 22.87
C ARG A 53 -0.61 -12.45 21.54
N PRO A 54 0.37 -12.15 20.66
CA PRO A 54 0.06 -11.79 19.29
C PRO A 54 -0.70 -12.95 18.62
N ARG A 55 -1.77 -12.64 17.89
CA ARG A 55 -2.57 -13.64 17.17
C ARG A 55 -2.17 -13.65 15.70
N ILE A 56 -1.96 -14.84 15.16
CA ILE A 56 -1.82 -15.03 13.72
C ILE A 56 -3.22 -14.93 13.10
N ARG A 57 -3.38 -14.04 12.13
CA ARG A 57 -4.63 -13.89 11.39
C ARG A 57 -4.75 -15.02 10.35
N ILE A 58 -5.92 -15.66 10.27
CA ILE A 58 -6.25 -16.55 9.15
C ILE A 58 -6.43 -15.70 7.89
N GLY A 59 -5.59 -15.97 6.88
CA GLY A 59 -5.39 -15.14 5.69
C GLY A 59 -6.42 -15.30 4.56
N SER A 60 -7.57 -15.93 4.79
CA SER A 60 -8.54 -16.27 3.73
C SER A 60 -9.24 -15.07 3.09
N THR A 61 -9.17 -13.89 3.71
CA THR A 61 -9.70 -12.63 3.16
C THR A 61 -8.71 -11.48 3.36
N LEU A 62 -8.93 -10.37 2.65
CA LEU A 62 -8.18 -9.13 2.86
C LEU A 62 -8.31 -8.64 4.31
N SER A 63 -7.24 -8.06 4.83
CA SER A 63 -7.27 -7.43 6.15
C SER A 63 -8.23 -6.24 6.20
N SER A 64 -8.69 -5.84 7.40
CA SER A 64 -9.53 -4.64 7.55
C SER A 64 -8.81 -3.39 7.05
N GLN A 65 -7.50 -3.29 7.30
CA GLN A 65 -6.66 -2.19 6.87
C GLN A 65 -6.59 -2.12 5.34
N GLU A 66 -6.42 -3.27 4.68
CA GLU A 66 -6.36 -3.36 3.22
C GLU A 66 -7.70 -3.04 2.57
N LYS A 67 -8.81 -3.57 3.11
CA LYS A 67 -10.17 -3.21 2.64
C LYS A 67 -10.40 -1.70 2.71
N ALA A 68 -10.04 -1.07 3.83
CA ALA A 68 -10.14 0.38 4.00
C ALA A 68 -9.17 1.15 3.09
N TRP A 69 -8.00 0.59 2.80
CA TRP A 69 -7.04 1.18 1.88
C TRP A 69 -7.52 1.13 0.42
N VAL A 70 -8.03 -0.01 -0.05
CA VAL A 70 -8.55 -0.18 -1.42
C VAL A 70 -9.69 0.80 -1.70
N GLN A 71 -10.64 0.95 -0.76
CA GLN A 71 -11.74 1.90 -0.90
C GLN A 71 -11.26 3.35 -1.04
N ARG A 72 -10.21 3.73 -0.31
CA ARG A 72 -9.58 5.06 -0.44
C ARG A 72 -8.84 5.18 -1.77
N ARG A 73 -8.07 4.15 -2.14
CA ARG A 73 -7.27 4.12 -3.36
C ARG A 73 -8.13 4.21 -4.61
N GLN A 74 -9.29 3.56 -4.64
CA GLN A 74 -10.22 3.61 -5.79
C GLN A 74 -10.67 5.03 -6.13
N ARG A 75 -10.82 5.92 -5.14
CA ARG A 75 -11.15 7.34 -5.39
C ARG A 75 -10.01 8.07 -6.10
N GLU A 76 -8.77 7.72 -5.76
CA GLU A 76 -7.58 8.26 -6.41
C GLU A 76 -7.39 7.69 -7.82
N THR A 77 -7.57 6.38 -7.99
CA THR A 77 -7.36 5.74 -9.29
C THR A 77 -8.40 6.17 -10.32
N ALA A 78 -9.64 6.46 -9.91
CA ALA A 78 -10.71 6.91 -10.81
C ALA A 78 -10.31 8.15 -11.64
N ARG A 79 -9.73 9.17 -10.99
CA ARG A 79 -9.29 10.39 -11.69
C ARG A 79 -8.13 10.10 -12.65
N HIS A 80 -7.18 9.26 -12.25
CA HIS A 80 -6.02 8.93 -13.07
C HIS A 80 -6.37 8.02 -14.25
N LEU A 81 -7.30 7.09 -14.08
CA LEU A 81 -7.85 6.24 -15.14
C LEU A 81 -8.59 7.06 -16.19
N ARG A 82 -9.46 7.98 -15.75
CA ARG A 82 -10.19 8.89 -16.65
C ARG A 82 -9.22 9.71 -17.49
N ASP A 83 -8.23 10.31 -16.83
CA ASP A 83 -7.19 11.11 -17.45
C ASP A 83 -6.35 10.29 -18.45
N LEU A 84 -5.90 9.09 -18.07
CA LEU A 84 -5.14 8.19 -18.93
C LEU A 84 -5.95 7.74 -20.16
N PHE A 85 -7.16 7.23 -19.96
CA PHE A 85 -7.97 6.73 -21.07
C PHE A 85 -8.43 7.83 -22.02
N SER A 86 -8.63 9.06 -21.53
CA SER A 86 -8.92 10.19 -22.40
C SER A 86 -7.75 10.52 -23.34
N ARG A 87 -6.50 10.37 -22.88
CA ARG A 87 -5.31 10.55 -23.73
C ARG A 87 -5.14 9.43 -24.74
N ILE A 88 -5.28 8.17 -24.31
CA ILE A 88 -5.09 7.00 -25.18
C ILE A 88 -6.08 7.02 -26.37
N SER A 89 -7.25 7.66 -26.21
CA SER A 89 -8.20 7.89 -27.30
C SER A 89 -8.58 6.60 -28.03
N ILE A 90 -8.98 5.57 -27.27
CA ILE A 90 -9.38 4.27 -27.81
C ILE A 90 -10.58 4.47 -28.75
N PRO A 91 -10.51 4.08 -30.04
CA PRO A 91 -11.62 4.18 -30.97
C PRO A 91 -12.86 3.47 -30.43
N ASP A 92 -14.03 4.06 -30.64
CA ASP A 92 -15.34 3.52 -30.25
C ASP A 92 -15.54 3.24 -28.75
N PHE A 93 -14.69 3.81 -27.88
CA PHE A 93 -14.77 3.65 -26.44
C PHE A 93 -14.94 4.97 -25.69
N ASN A 94 -16.12 5.19 -25.10
CA ASN A 94 -16.35 6.34 -24.23
C ASN A 94 -15.85 6.07 -22.81
N SER A 95 -14.56 6.35 -22.61
CA SER A 95 -13.87 6.17 -21.33
C SER A 95 -14.48 6.96 -20.18
N ASN A 96 -14.98 8.17 -20.44
CA ASN A 96 -15.62 9.00 -19.42
C ASN A 96 -16.90 8.38 -18.88
N ASN A 97 -17.76 7.85 -19.75
CA ASN A 97 -18.98 7.16 -19.34
C ASN A 97 -18.68 5.85 -18.61
N TYR A 98 -17.70 5.08 -19.10
CA TYR A 98 -17.27 3.84 -18.45
C TYR A 98 -16.80 4.08 -17.01
N ILE A 99 -15.93 5.07 -16.78
CA ILE A 99 -15.43 5.39 -15.44
C ILE A 99 -16.56 5.90 -14.54
N LYS A 100 -17.43 6.80 -15.03
CA LYS A 100 -18.58 7.31 -14.26
C LYS A 100 -19.53 6.20 -13.82
N GLN A 101 -19.84 5.27 -14.71
CA GLN A 101 -20.68 4.12 -14.40
C GLN A 101 -20.00 3.20 -13.37
N SER A 102 -18.70 2.97 -13.54
CA SER A 102 -17.89 2.12 -12.64
C SER A 102 -17.72 2.73 -11.25
N GLU A 103 -17.64 4.05 -11.13
CA GLU A 103 -17.66 4.76 -9.83
C GLU A 103 -18.98 4.53 -9.10
N SER A 104 -20.10 4.61 -9.83
CA SER A 104 -21.46 4.45 -9.28
C SER A 104 -21.73 3.01 -8.84
N SER A 105 -21.25 2.02 -9.59
CA SER A 105 -21.40 0.59 -9.28
C SER A 105 -20.29 0.02 -8.38
N ARG A 106 -19.33 0.85 -7.96
CA ARG A 106 -18.12 0.42 -7.21
C ARG A 106 -17.31 -0.67 -7.93
N ALA A 107 -17.36 -0.68 -9.26
CA ALA A 107 -16.71 -1.67 -10.11
C ALA A 107 -15.52 -1.09 -10.91
N LEU A 108 -14.81 -0.13 -10.33
CA LEU A 108 -13.61 0.43 -10.95
C LEU A 108 -12.53 -0.64 -11.19
N PRO A 109 -11.84 -0.61 -12.35
CA PRO A 109 -10.72 -1.51 -12.61
C PRO A 109 -9.67 -1.47 -11.51
N VAL A 110 -9.30 -2.65 -11.00
CA VAL A 110 -8.21 -2.85 -10.06
C VAL A 110 -6.98 -3.30 -10.84
N ILE A 111 -6.01 -2.40 -11.01
CA ILE A 111 -4.77 -2.68 -11.74
C ILE A 111 -3.69 -3.13 -10.77
N GLY A 112 -3.05 -4.26 -11.06
CA GLY A 112 -1.87 -4.76 -10.36
C GLY A 112 -0.63 -4.73 -11.25
N ILE A 113 0.47 -4.20 -10.73
CA ILE A 113 1.80 -4.22 -11.36
C ILE A 113 2.66 -5.29 -10.67
N ALA A 114 3.33 -6.13 -11.43
CA ALA A 114 4.20 -7.17 -10.92
C ALA A 114 5.61 -7.04 -11.51
N CYS A 115 6.61 -6.87 -10.64
CA CYS A 115 8.01 -6.76 -11.00
C CYS A 115 8.74 -8.07 -10.70
N SER A 116 9.31 -8.70 -11.72
CA SER A 116 10.01 -9.98 -11.59
C SER A 116 11.36 -9.86 -10.87
N GLY A 117 11.96 -11.02 -10.57
CA GLY A 117 13.33 -11.12 -10.07
C GLY A 117 14.39 -10.98 -11.17
N GLY A 118 15.66 -10.86 -10.76
CA GLY A 118 16.79 -10.71 -11.68
C GLY A 118 17.84 -9.70 -11.24
N GLY A 119 18.02 -9.51 -9.93
CA GLY A 119 18.98 -8.57 -9.34
C GLY A 119 18.83 -7.15 -9.87
N TYR A 120 19.96 -6.45 -10.05
CA TYR A 120 20.00 -5.07 -10.54
C TYR A 120 19.36 -4.90 -11.91
N ARG A 121 19.43 -5.92 -12.78
CA ARG A 121 18.81 -5.86 -14.10
C ARG A 121 17.30 -5.69 -13.99
N ALA A 122 16.65 -6.52 -13.17
CA ALA A 122 15.20 -6.41 -12.95
C ALA A 122 14.83 -5.09 -12.27
N MET A 123 15.64 -4.66 -11.29
CA MET A 123 15.43 -3.40 -10.59
C MET A 123 15.49 -2.18 -11.53
N LEU A 124 16.57 -2.04 -12.30
CA LEU A 124 16.81 -0.86 -13.14
C LEU A 124 15.90 -0.82 -14.37
N ASN A 125 15.67 -1.97 -15.03
CA ASN A 125 14.70 -2.02 -16.14
C ASN A 125 13.29 -1.74 -15.63
N GLY A 126 12.90 -2.34 -14.50
CA GLY A 126 11.61 -2.07 -13.88
C GLY A 126 11.45 -0.61 -13.48
N ALA A 127 12.50 0.03 -12.94
CA ALA A 127 12.49 1.46 -12.62
C ALA A 127 12.24 2.33 -13.86
N GLY A 128 12.88 2.03 -14.99
CA GLY A 128 12.64 2.74 -16.25
C GLY A 128 11.20 2.59 -16.75
N VAL A 129 10.64 1.38 -16.67
CA VAL A 129 9.24 1.13 -17.02
C VAL A 129 8.29 1.89 -16.09
N LEU A 130 8.50 1.81 -14.77
CA LEU A 130 7.70 2.56 -13.80
C LEU A 130 7.79 4.07 -14.02
N ALA A 131 8.98 4.59 -14.34
CA ALA A 131 9.16 6.00 -14.68
C ALA A 131 8.33 6.38 -15.92
N SER A 132 8.28 5.54 -16.96
CA SER A 132 7.44 5.81 -18.14
C SER A 132 5.93 5.80 -17.84
N TRP A 133 5.51 5.08 -16.80
CA TRP A 133 4.11 4.98 -16.36
C TRP A 133 3.74 6.03 -15.30
N ASP A 134 4.73 6.68 -14.71
CA ASP A 134 4.53 7.74 -13.72
C ASP A 134 4.22 9.06 -14.44
N SER A 135 3.05 9.64 -14.17
CA SER A 135 2.65 10.93 -14.74
C SER A 135 3.56 12.11 -14.37
N ARG A 136 4.42 11.95 -13.36
CA ARG A 136 5.38 12.97 -12.91
C ARG A 136 6.68 12.96 -13.71
N SER A 137 6.95 11.89 -14.46
CA SER A 137 8.15 11.81 -15.28
C SER A 137 8.00 12.65 -16.53
N GLU A 138 9.07 13.34 -16.92
CA GLU A 138 9.12 14.14 -18.14
C GLU A 138 8.80 13.28 -19.37
N GLY A 139 7.99 13.82 -20.28
CA GLY A 139 7.59 13.13 -21.51
C GLY A 139 6.58 11.98 -21.34
N SER A 140 6.32 11.49 -20.11
CA SER A 140 5.44 10.34 -19.85
C SER A 140 3.99 10.51 -20.31
N ARG A 141 3.50 11.76 -20.38
CA ARG A 141 2.12 12.11 -20.75
C ARG A 141 1.95 12.53 -22.22
N GLN A 142 2.99 12.40 -23.05
CA GLN A 142 2.89 12.65 -24.49
C GLN A 142 1.89 11.69 -25.16
N ARG A 143 1.51 11.95 -26.41
CA ARG A 143 0.35 11.31 -27.08
C ARG A 143 0.41 9.76 -27.16
N SER A 144 1.58 9.16 -27.00
CA SER A 144 1.80 7.70 -26.93
C SER A 144 2.27 7.19 -25.56
N GLY A 145 2.42 8.08 -24.59
CA GLY A 145 2.95 7.77 -23.26
C GLY A 145 1.88 7.19 -22.32
N LEU A 146 2.30 6.27 -21.45
CA LEU A 146 1.44 5.62 -20.46
C LEU A 146 1.51 6.30 -19.08
N GLY A 147 2.03 7.53 -19.01
CA GLY A 147 2.09 8.32 -17.79
C GLY A 147 0.71 8.45 -17.15
N GLY A 148 0.60 8.10 -15.87
CA GLY A 148 -0.67 7.99 -15.15
C GLY A 148 -1.12 6.55 -14.91
N LEU A 149 -0.53 5.56 -15.59
CA LEU A 149 -0.80 4.15 -15.35
C LEU A 149 -0.34 3.74 -13.94
N LEU A 150 0.82 4.22 -13.47
CA LEU A 150 1.28 3.97 -12.11
C LEU A 150 0.32 4.57 -11.08
N GLN A 151 -0.15 5.79 -11.31
CA GLN A 151 -1.15 6.44 -10.45
C GLN A 151 -2.51 5.73 -10.47
N SER A 152 -2.83 5.04 -11.56
CA SER A 152 -4.04 4.23 -11.71
C SER A 152 -3.93 2.84 -11.07
N ALA A 153 -2.72 2.39 -10.74
CA ALA A 153 -2.49 1.09 -10.12
C ALA A 153 -3.00 1.04 -8.66
N THR A 154 -3.63 -0.08 -8.32
CA THR A 154 -4.05 -0.42 -6.95
C THR A 154 -3.05 -1.34 -6.27
N TYR A 155 -2.30 -2.18 -6.99
CA TYR A 155 -1.27 -3.00 -6.35
C TYR A 155 0.03 -2.90 -7.12
N ILE A 156 1.13 -2.97 -6.38
CA ILE A 156 2.46 -3.20 -6.92
C ILE A 156 3.13 -4.28 -6.10
N SER A 157 3.71 -5.27 -6.77
CA SER A 157 4.38 -6.40 -6.16
C SER A 157 5.75 -6.59 -6.81
N GLY A 158 6.70 -7.14 -6.05
CA GLY A 158 8.05 -7.35 -6.53
C GLY A 158 8.71 -8.55 -5.84
N LEU A 159 9.41 -9.37 -6.62
CA LEU A 159 10.20 -10.49 -6.11
C LEU A 159 11.69 -10.27 -6.39
N SER A 160 12.57 -10.63 -5.45
CA SER A 160 14.04 -10.52 -5.62
C SER A 160 14.45 -9.09 -6.06
N GLY A 161 15.10 -8.92 -7.21
CA GLY A 161 15.45 -7.60 -7.78
C GLY A 161 14.27 -6.64 -7.94
N GLY A 162 13.08 -7.15 -8.31
CA GLY A 162 11.84 -6.36 -8.33
C GLY A 162 11.38 -5.95 -6.92
N GLY A 163 11.71 -6.75 -5.89
CA GLY A 163 11.48 -6.39 -4.50
C GLY A 163 12.36 -5.21 -4.05
N TRP A 164 13.60 -5.11 -4.55
CA TRP A 164 14.47 -3.95 -4.30
C TRP A 164 13.90 -2.67 -4.92
N LEU A 165 13.35 -2.77 -6.14
CA LEU A 165 12.67 -1.65 -6.80
C LEU A 165 11.51 -1.16 -5.95
N VAL A 166 10.55 -2.05 -5.63
CA VAL A 166 9.37 -1.68 -4.84
C VAL A 166 9.78 -1.11 -3.48
N GLY A 167 10.71 -1.77 -2.77
CA GLY A 167 11.19 -1.31 -1.47
C GLY A 167 11.86 0.07 -1.50
N SER A 168 12.55 0.42 -2.59
CA SER A 168 13.22 1.72 -2.74
C SER A 168 12.22 2.86 -2.94
N GLU A 169 11.13 2.62 -3.68
CA GLU A 169 10.10 3.64 -3.92
C GLU A 169 9.27 3.97 -2.67
N PHE A 170 8.96 2.98 -1.84
CA PHE A 170 8.18 3.20 -0.60
C PHE A 170 8.94 3.96 0.50
N LYS A 171 10.27 4.00 0.45
CA LYS A 171 11.10 4.70 1.43
C LYS A 171 11.47 6.12 1.05
N ARG A 172 11.10 6.60 -0.15
CA ARG A 172 11.34 8.00 -0.51
C ARG A 172 10.39 8.91 0.28
N PRO A 173 10.91 9.91 1.01
CA PRO A 173 10.06 10.96 1.57
C PRO A 173 9.30 11.63 0.43
N ALA A 174 8.02 11.95 0.64
CA ALA A 174 7.32 12.84 -0.26
C ALA A 174 8.07 14.18 -0.23
N VAL A 175 8.70 14.54 -1.34
CA VAL A 175 9.27 15.88 -1.51
C VAL A 175 8.08 16.83 -1.54
N ALA A 176 8.01 17.70 -0.53
CA ALA A 176 6.99 18.74 -0.39
C ALA A 176 7.11 19.79 -1.49
#